data_AF-A0A6J5YDG8-F1
#
_entry.id   AF-A0A6J5YDG8-F1
#
_cell.length_a   1.000
_cell.length_b   1.000
_cell.length_c   1.000
_cell.angle_alpha   90.00
_cell.angle_beta   90.00
_cell.angle_gamma   90.00
#
_symmetry.space_group_name_H-M   'P 1'
#
loop_
_entity.id
_entity.type
_entity.pdbx_description
1 polymer ?
#
loop_
_entity_poly.entity_id
_entity_poly.type
_entity_poly.pdbx_seq_one_letter_code
_entity_poly.pdbx_strand_id
1 'polypeptide(L)'
;MAAKKNDADAVNDTDSIGYADAVAELEEILADLESDDVDVDHLATQVKRAADLIELCRGRLDLARTEITRIVADLELLDGDNAS
;
A
#
# COMPACT_ATOMS: atom_id res chain seq x y z
N MET A 1 16.38 17.72 29.67
CA MET A 1 14.91 17.82 29.54
C MET A 1 14.50 17.01 28.32
N ALA A 2 14.07 15.78 28.54
CA ALA A 2 13.52 14.92 27.49
C ALA A 2 12.02 15.20 27.40
N ALA A 3 11.55 15.71 26.26
CA ALA A 3 10.13 15.72 25.90
C ALA A 3 9.87 14.41 25.16
N LYS A 4 9.42 13.38 25.88
CA LYS A 4 8.01 12.99 26.04
C LYS A 4 7.43 12.41 24.74
N LYS A 5 7.66 11.09 24.65
CA LYS A 5 6.84 10.06 24.01
C LYS A 5 5.37 10.48 23.91
N ASN A 6 4.83 10.50 22.69
CA ASN A 6 3.41 10.35 22.46
C ASN A 6 3.21 9.04 21.70
N ASP A 7 3.09 7.96 22.48
CA ASP A 7 2.38 6.75 22.07
C ASP A 7 0.89 7.12 21.99
N ALA A 8 0.37 7.41 20.81
CA ALA A 8 -1.08 7.55 20.56
C ALA A 8 -1.37 7.51 19.07
N ASP A 9 -1.14 6.37 18.42
CA ASP A 9 -1.97 5.98 17.27
C ASP A 9 -2.00 4.46 17.17
N ALA A 10 -2.76 3.87 18.10
CA ALA A 10 -3.35 2.55 17.90
C ALA A 10 -4.65 2.77 17.12
N VAL A 11 -4.55 2.96 15.80
CA VAL A 11 -5.72 2.96 14.93
C VAL A 11 -5.42 2.08 13.73
N ASN A 12 -6.26 1.05 13.62
CA ASN A 12 -6.24 0.02 12.59
C ASN A 12 -6.65 0.69 11.26
N ASP A 13 -5.70 1.25 10.50
CA ASP A 13 -5.98 2.12 9.35
C ASP A 13 -5.53 1.51 8.00
N THR A 14 -5.73 0.20 7.84
CA THR A 14 -5.45 -0.49 6.58
C THR A 14 -6.33 0.02 5.42
N ASP A 15 -7.44 0.70 5.69
CA ASP A 15 -8.36 1.21 4.67
C ASP A 15 -7.93 2.55 4.05
N SER A 16 -6.97 3.29 4.64
CA SER A 16 -6.62 4.63 4.18
C SER A 16 -5.12 4.92 4.00
N ILE A 17 -4.23 3.99 4.36
CA ILE A 17 -2.78 4.15 4.18
C ILE A 17 -2.41 4.44 2.72
N GLY A 18 -1.53 5.42 2.46
CA GLY A 18 -1.03 5.77 1.12
C GLY A 18 -0.20 4.64 0.48
N TYR A 19 -0.02 4.62 -0.85
CA TYR A 19 0.81 3.57 -1.48
C TYR A 19 2.26 3.66 -0.99
N ALA A 20 2.79 4.88 -0.86
CA ALA A 20 4.12 5.12 -0.32
C ALA A 20 4.24 4.66 1.14
N ASP A 21 3.23 4.95 1.96
CA ASP A 21 3.21 4.56 3.37
C ASP A 21 3.09 3.03 3.53
N ALA A 22 2.28 2.37 2.70
CA ALA A 22 2.17 0.92 2.68
C ALA A 22 3.49 0.24 2.29
N VAL A 23 4.24 0.83 1.37
CA VAL A 23 5.59 0.36 1.01
C VAL A 23 6.58 0.58 2.15
N ALA A 24 6.54 1.73 2.82
CA ALA A 24 7.39 1.99 3.98
C ALA A 24 7.12 1.00 5.12
N GLU A 25 5.86 0.70 5.42
CA GLU A 25 5.48 -0.30 6.42
C GLU A 25 5.94 -1.72 6.03
N LEU A 26 5.91 -2.06 4.74
CA LEU A 26 6.45 -3.34 4.25
C LEU A 26 7.97 -3.44 4.44
N GLU A 27 8.71 -2.33 4.28
CA GLU A 27 10.16 -2.30 4.53
C GLU A 27 10.47 -2.46 6.03
N GLU A 28 9.67 -1.85 6.92
CA GLU A 28 9.79 -2.04 8.36
C GLU A 28 9.51 -3.48 8.77
N ILE A 29 8.44 -4.07 8.23
CA ILE A 29 8.12 -5.49 8.45
C ILE A 29 9.27 -6.38 7.97
N LEU A 30 9.86 -6.09 6.81
CA LEU A 30 10.98 -6.88 6.29
C LEU A 30 12.20 -6.78 7.20
N ALA A 31 12.53 -5.58 7.69
CA ALA A 31 13.64 -5.37 8.62
C ALA A 31 13.41 -6.11 9.95
N ASP A 32 12.18 -6.11 10.46
CA ASP A 32 11.81 -6.87 11.65
C ASP A 32 11.97 -8.38 11.42
N LEU A 33 11.54 -8.90 10.27
CA LEU A 33 11.64 -10.33 9.93
C LEU A 33 13.09 -10.82 9.78
N GLU A 34 14.01 -9.94 9.41
CA GLU A 34 15.44 -10.23 9.28
C GLU A 34 16.20 -10.15 10.62
N SER A 35 15.54 -9.71 11.70
CA SER A 35 16.13 -9.64 13.03
C SER A 35 16.28 -11.03 13.66
N ASP A 36 17.42 -11.27 14.32
CA ASP A 36 17.74 -12.57 14.94
C ASP A 36 16.93 -12.87 16.23
N ASP A 37 16.15 -11.91 16.75
CA ASP A 37 15.49 -11.98 18.07
C ASP A 37 13.96 -12.13 17.98
N VAL A 38 13.46 -12.70 16.88
CA VAL A 38 12.01 -12.72 16.56
C VAL A 38 11.39 -14.09 16.84
N ASP A 39 10.31 -14.10 17.62
CA ASP A 39 9.50 -15.31 17.87
C ASP A 39 8.63 -15.67 16.64
N VAL A 40 8.39 -16.97 16.42
CA VAL A 40 7.58 -17.52 15.33
C VAL A 40 6.15 -16.94 15.32
N ASP A 41 5.57 -16.70 16.49
CA ASP A 41 4.23 -16.08 16.60
C ASP A 41 4.24 -14.61 16.13
N HIS A 42 5.34 -13.90 16.36
CA HIS A 42 5.52 -12.54 15.89
C HIS A 42 5.71 -12.51 14.37
N LEU A 43 6.56 -13.40 13.84
CA LEU A 43 6.75 -13.64 12.41
C LEU A 43 5.41 -13.87 11.68
N ALA A 44 4.55 -14.74 12.22
CA ALA A 44 3.24 -15.03 11.63
C ALA A 44 2.34 -13.79 11.56
N THR A 45 2.38 -12.94 12.58
CA THR A 45 1.62 -11.69 12.64
C THR A 45 2.13 -10.68 11.61
N GLN A 46 3.45 -10.50 11.53
CA GLN A 46 4.10 -9.58 10.58
C GLN A 46 3.86 -10.00 9.12
N VAL A 47 3.98 -11.30 8.83
CA VAL A 47 3.70 -11.84 7.48
C VAL A 47 2.23 -11.64 7.09
N LYS A 48 1.29 -11.81 8.03
CA LYS A 48 -0.13 -11.54 7.77
C LYS A 48 -0.36 -10.06 7.44
N ARG A 49 0.25 -9.16 8.23
CA ARG A 49 0.17 -7.71 7.98
C ARG A 49 0.74 -7.34 6.61
N ALA A 50 1.89 -7.91 6.24
CA ALA A 50 2.47 -7.70 4.91
C ALA A 50 1.55 -8.18 3.79
N ALA A 51 0.87 -9.32 3.95
CA ALA A 51 -0.09 -9.82 2.98
C ALA A 51 -1.26 -8.85 2.77
N ASP A 52 -1.82 -8.30 3.86
CA ASP A 52 -2.90 -7.31 3.81
C ASP A 52 -2.46 -6.03 3.08
N LEU A 53 -1.24 -5.53 3.35
CA LEU A 53 -0.68 -4.36 2.66
C LEU A 53 -0.44 -4.61 1.16
N ILE A 54 0.02 -5.81 0.79
CA ILE A 54 0.21 -6.18 -0.61
C ILE A 54 -1.13 -6.23 -1.36
N GLU A 55 -2.19 -6.75 -0.73
CA GLU A 55 -3.53 -6.80 -1.32
C GLU A 55 -4.07 -5.38 -1.56
N LEU A 56 -3.90 -4.48 -0.60
CA LEU A 56 -4.23 -3.06 -0.75
C LEU A 56 -3.48 -2.41 -1.93
N CYS A 57 -2.17 -2.60 -1.98
CA CYS A 57 -1.32 -2.05 -3.05
C CYS A 57 -1.77 -2.53 -4.43
N ARG A 58 -2.09 -3.83 -4.56
CA ARG A 58 -2.62 -4.40 -5.80
C ARG A 58 -3.96 -3.79 -6.20
N GLY A 59 -4.90 -3.68 -5.25
CA GLY A 59 -6.21 -3.07 -5.52
C GLY A 59 -6.08 -1.64 -6.04
N ARG A 60 -5.13 -0.87 -5.52
CA ARG A 60 -4.86 0.50 -6.01
C ARG A 60 -4.25 0.53 -7.40
N LEU A 61 -3.29 -0.36 -7.68
CA LEU A 61 -2.71 -0.47 -9.02
C LEU A 61 -3.76 -0.86 -10.06
N ASP A 62 -4.70 -1.75 -9.71
CA ASP A 62 -5.79 -2.16 -10.58
C ASP A 62 -6.77 -1.01 -10.85
N LEU A 63 -7.10 -0.21 -9.83
CA LEU A 63 -7.90 1.01 -10.00
C LEU A 63 -7.21 2.02 -10.91
N ALA A 64 -5.93 2.29 -10.67
CA ALA A 64 -5.14 3.19 -11.51
C ALA A 64 -5.06 2.70 -12.96
N ARG A 65 -4.86 1.39 -13.17
CA ARG A 65 -4.83 0.77 -14.50
C ARG A 65 -6.17 0.89 -15.21
N THR A 66 -7.27 0.68 -14.50
CA THR A 66 -8.63 0.85 -15.04
C THR A 66 -8.86 2.27 -15.52
N GLU A 67 -8.48 3.25 -14.70
CA GLU A 67 -8.65 4.67 -15.02
C GLU A 67 -7.79 5.08 -16.21
N ILE A 68 -6.53 4.64 -16.27
CA ILE A 68 -5.65 4.88 -17.44
C ILE A 68 -6.28 4.29 -18.70
N THR A 69 -6.76 3.04 -18.63
CA THR A 69 -7.39 2.38 -19.78
C THR A 69 -8.61 3.16 -20.28
N ARG A 70 -9.41 3.69 -19.35
CA ARG A 70 -10.55 4.54 -19.66
C ARG A 70 -10.13 5.84 -20.34
N ILE A 71 -9.15 6.56 -19.79
CA ILE A 71 -8.64 7.81 -20.37
C ILE A 71 -8.11 7.60 -21.78
N VAL A 72 -7.38 6.50 -22.01
CA VAL A 72 -6.86 6.15 -23.33
C VAL A 72 -8.01 5.87 -24.30
N ALA A 73 -9.02 5.10 -23.90
CA ALA A 73 -10.19 4.82 -24.74
C ALA A 73 -10.99 6.10 -25.07
N ASP A 74 -11.16 6.99 -24.08
CA ASP A 74 -11.84 8.28 -24.26
C ASP A 74 -11.06 9.15 -25.26
N LEU A 75 -9.72 9.14 -25.22
CA LEU A 75 -8.88 9.87 -26.18
C LEU A 75 -8.98 9.30 -27.61
N GLU A 76 -8.99 7.97 -27.76
CA GLU A 76 -9.18 7.31 -29.07
C GLU A 76 -10.53 7.65 -29.71
N LEU A 77 -11.59 7.79 -28.90
CA LEU A 77 -12.91 8.23 -29.38
C LEU A 77 -12.90 9.69 -29.85
N LEU A 78 -12.19 10.57 -29.16
CA LEU A 78 -12.05 11.99 -29.57
C LEU A 78 -11.28 12.16 -30.88
N ASP A 79 -10.26 11.33 -31.11
CA ASP A 79 -9.45 11.38 -32.35
C ASP A 79 -10.18 10.74 -33.55
N GLY A 80 -11.07 9.77 -33.30
CA GLY A 80 -11.87 9.11 -34.33
C GLY A 80 -12.92 10.00 -35.00
N ASP A 81 -13.45 11.01 -34.30
CA ASP A 81 -14.48 11.93 -34.81
C ASP A 81 -13.91 13.10 -35.65
N ASN A 82 -12.60 13.37 -35.61
CA ASN A 82 -11.95 14.43 -36.42
C ASN A 82 -11.47 13.94 -37.80
N ALA A 83 -11.66 12.67 -38.14
CA ALA A 83 -11.18 12.04 -39.36
C ALA A 83 -12.28 11.77 -40.43
N SER A 84 -13.52 12.24 -40.22
CA SER A 84 -14.60 12.22 -41.23
C SER A 84 -15.01 13.63 -41.64
#